data_AF-A0A653K4J9-F1
#
_entry.id   AF-A0A653K4J9-F1
#
_cell.length_a   1.000
_cell.length_b   1.000
_cell.length_c   1.000
_cell.angle_alpha   90.00
_cell.angle_beta   90.00
_cell.angle_gamma   90.00
#
_symmetry.space_group_name_H-M   'P 1'
#
loop_
_entity.id
_entity.type
_entity.pdbx_description
1 polymer ?
#
loop_
_entity_poly.entity_id
_entity_poly.type
_entity_poly.pdbx_seq_one_letter_code
_entity_poly.pdbx_strand_id
1 'polypeptide(L)'
;MKIKYLVLALLPLSLMACQTVQNVTDNVISQINTTAAKNLTEYNWTYQGSKASKPLVLSFNSDQKLAIQTGCNNQGGTWAVEGNKIVTSPLVSTMMACADDLMQQERLSADIFSEKKVPFEISTVNGQAILTVTDSKGQKHVFTGAKVTNSNVLTNYTWSYQPADTKRPIVLSFLANDRLSVDTGCNRLNTSWKIENGLIATGDGASTMMACEPALMAQEKFAGDLLKKRQIAFEVNATNPEQPTLVIADAKGQKYTFVGKMTPEAKYQSEGKTVFLEISPETKSCTGVAPQTCMQVREVKYDDKGLKTYADKNWSLYYGQIEGFEHNPQQRVIVRVKRFDIKNPAADQSSIADVLDMVVEQEIVKKP
;
A
#
# COMPACT_ATOMS: atom_id res chain seq x y z
N MET A 1 51.58 86.71 18.10
CA MET A 1 50.57 86.20 17.14
C MET A 1 50.99 84.80 16.74
N LYS A 2 50.53 83.78 17.47
CA LYS A 2 49.33 82.93 17.23
C LYS A 2 49.55 81.90 16.10
N ILE A 3 50.11 80.78 16.54
CA ILE A 3 50.14 79.45 15.91
C ILE A 3 48.69 79.00 15.63
N LYS A 4 48.40 78.56 14.41
CA LYS A 4 47.17 77.81 14.07
C LYS A 4 47.56 76.39 13.67
N TYR A 5 47.15 75.44 14.51
CA TYR A 5 47.17 74.01 14.26
C TYR A 5 46.10 73.65 13.24
N LEU A 6 46.44 72.87 12.22
CA LEU A 6 45.49 72.16 11.37
C LEU A 6 45.60 70.67 11.70
N VAL A 7 44.59 70.16 12.38
CA VAL A 7 44.42 68.74 12.73
C VAL A 7 43.92 68.01 11.49
N LEU A 8 44.74 67.12 10.93
CA LEU A 8 44.32 66.18 9.88
C LEU A 8 43.79 64.92 10.57
N ALA A 9 42.48 64.73 10.54
CA ALA A 9 41.80 63.57 11.12
C ALA A 9 42.07 62.31 10.28
N LEU A 10 42.72 61.32 10.90
CA LEU A 10 42.75 59.94 10.42
C LEU A 10 41.34 59.33 10.54
N LEU A 11 40.73 58.98 9.41
CA LEU A 11 39.57 58.10 9.36
C LEU A 11 40.02 56.63 9.56
N PRO A 12 39.39 55.86 10.46
CA PRO A 12 39.55 54.41 10.49
C PRO A 12 38.69 53.80 9.38
N LEU A 13 39.31 53.11 8.41
CA LEU A 13 38.61 52.15 7.56
C LEU A 13 38.15 50.98 8.44
N SER A 14 36.90 51.05 8.90
CA SER A 14 36.22 49.93 9.55
C SER A 14 35.89 48.86 8.52
N LEU A 15 36.12 47.61 8.94
CA LEU A 15 35.81 46.39 8.21
C LEU A 15 34.30 46.30 7.91
N MET A 16 33.94 46.19 6.63
CA MET A 16 32.66 45.64 6.19
C MET A 16 32.92 44.57 5.12
N ALA A 17 33.18 43.34 5.55
CA ALA A 17 33.11 42.17 4.70
C ALA A 17 32.90 40.90 5.56
N CYS A 18 31.69 40.73 6.10
CA CYS A 18 31.25 39.47 6.70
C CYS A 18 29.70 39.41 6.71
N GLN A 19 29.07 39.43 5.53
CA GLN A 19 27.62 39.14 5.39
C GLN A 19 27.30 38.16 4.25
N THR A 20 28.28 37.68 3.50
CA THR A 20 28.07 36.75 2.37
C THR A 20 28.31 35.28 2.71
N VAL A 21 28.88 34.96 3.87
CA VAL A 21 29.22 33.57 4.24
C VAL A 21 28.00 32.79 4.75
N GLN A 22 27.08 33.44 5.49
CA GLN A 22 25.89 32.78 6.07
C GLN A 22 24.86 32.32 5.01
N ASN A 23 24.57 33.17 4.01
CA ASN A 23 23.59 32.84 2.97
C ASN A 23 24.01 31.67 2.07
N VAL A 24 25.32 31.42 1.92
CA VAL A 24 25.82 30.27 1.15
C VAL A 24 25.71 28.99 1.98
N THR A 25 26.04 29.03 3.28
CA THR A 25 25.91 27.87 4.17
C THR A 25 24.45 27.46 4.36
N ASP A 26 23.52 28.40 4.51
CA ASP A 26 22.10 28.10 4.75
C ASP A 26 21.43 27.47 3.51
N ASN A 27 21.80 27.92 2.31
CA ASN A 27 21.33 27.33 1.05
C ASN A 27 21.91 25.93 0.80
N VAL A 28 23.17 25.69 1.17
CA VAL A 28 23.79 24.36 1.05
C VAL A 28 23.17 23.38 2.05
N ILE A 29 22.92 23.80 3.29
CA ILE A 29 22.28 22.97 4.32
C ILE A 29 20.84 22.63 3.93
N SER A 30 20.07 23.57 3.38
CA SER A 30 18.70 23.29 2.92
C SER A 30 18.65 22.32 1.73
N GLN A 31 19.59 22.40 0.79
CA GLN A 31 19.73 21.44 -0.32
C GLN A 31 20.16 20.04 0.13
N ILE A 32 21.03 19.95 1.14
CA ILE A 32 21.44 18.67 1.73
C ILE A 32 20.26 18.02 2.47
N ASN A 33 19.54 18.79 3.29
CA ASN A 33 18.39 18.28 4.04
C ASN A 33 17.28 17.78 3.10
N THR A 34 17.00 18.51 2.02
CA THR A 34 15.98 18.10 1.03
C THR A 34 16.38 16.84 0.25
N THR A 35 17.64 16.70 -0.14
CA THR A 35 18.15 15.50 -0.82
C THR A 35 18.13 14.28 0.10
N ALA A 36 18.57 14.45 1.36
CA ALA A 36 18.59 13.36 2.33
C ALA A 36 17.18 12.93 2.74
N ALA A 37 16.25 13.88 2.94
CA ALA A 37 14.86 13.58 3.20
C ALA A 37 14.21 12.81 2.04
N LYS A 38 14.50 13.22 0.79
CA LYS A 38 14.05 12.48 -0.40
C LYS A 38 14.60 11.05 -0.43
N ASN A 39 15.89 10.86 -0.17
CA ASN A 39 16.47 9.53 -0.15
C ASN A 39 15.88 8.66 0.97
N LEU A 40 15.55 9.22 2.13
CA LEU A 40 14.91 8.47 3.22
C LEU A 40 13.51 7.99 2.86
N THR A 41 12.72 8.79 2.12
CA THR A 41 11.35 8.44 1.71
C THR A 41 11.28 7.49 0.51
N GLU A 42 12.36 7.35 -0.26
CA GLU A 42 12.42 6.46 -1.42
C GLU A 42 12.50 4.96 -1.06
N TYR A 43 12.79 4.60 0.19
CA TYR A 43 13.05 3.20 0.61
C TYR A 43 12.34 2.83 1.91
N ASN A 44 11.95 1.56 2.01
CA ASN A 44 11.70 0.89 3.29
C ASN A 44 13.01 0.29 3.78
N TRP A 45 13.41 0.64 4.99
CA TRP A 45 14.73 0.32 5.54
C TRP A 45 14.62 -0.86 6.50
N THR A 46 15.18 -2.02 6.11
CA THR A 46 15.13 -3.24 6.94
C THR A 46 16.42 -3.43 7.72
N TYR A 47 16.31 -3.56 9.04
CA TYR A 47 17.46 -3.72 9.94
C TYR A 47 18.16 -5.07 9.75
N GLN A 48 19.47 -5.03 9.56
CA GLN A 48 20.27 -6.24 9.30
C GLN A 48 20.76 -6.94 10.58
N GLY A 49 20.72 -6.26 11.73
CA GLY A 49 21.14 -6.83 13.01
C GLY A 49 20.04 -7.58 13.76
N SER A 50 18.86 -7.77 13.16
CA SER A 50 17.75 -8.45 13.82
C SER A 50 18.04 -9.95 13.99
N LYS A 51 17.74 -10.46 15.19
CA LYS A 51 17.71 -11.90 15.49
C LYS A 51 16.28 -12.40 15.74
N ALA A 52 15.30 -11.52 15.56
CA ALA A 52 13.92 -11.82 15.86
C ALA A 52 13.24 -12.54 14.70
N SER A 53 12.14 -13.21 15.01
CA SER A 53 11.30 -13.95 14.05
C SER A 53 10.64 -13.07 12.99
N LYS A 54 10.60 -11.75 13.18
CA LYS A 54 10.06 -10.76 12.22
C LYS A 54 11.04 -9.59 12.06
N PRO A 55 11.11 -8.98 10.86
CA PRO A 55 12.06 -7.89 10.60
C PRO A 55 11.68 -6.59 11.33
N LEU A 56 12.70 -5.80 11.69
CA LEU A 56 12.55 -4.39 12.06
C LEU A 56 12.64 -3.52 10.80
N VAL A 57 11.58 -2.78 10.47
CA VAL A 57 11.50 -1.99 9.23
C VAL A 57 11.12 -0.54 9.54
N LEU A 58 11.87 0.43 8.98
CA LEU A 58 11.57 1.86 9.05
C LEU A 58 10.92 2.32 7.74
N SER A 59 9.90 3.16 7.86
CA SER A 59 9.24 3.82 6.73
C SER A 59 9.09 5.31 7.02
N PHE A 60 9.64 6.15 6.13
CA PHE A 60 9.56 7.60 6.19
C PHE A 60 8.66 8.10 5.06
N ASN A 61 7.72 9.00 5.33
CA ASN A 61 6.87 9.60 4.29
C ASN A 61 7.07 11.11 4.13
N SER A 62 6.56 11.66 3.02
CA SER A 62 6.63 13.10 2.70
C SER A 62 5.89 14.01 3.68
N ASP A 63 4.93 13.47 4.43
CA ASP A 63 4.18 14.19 5.47
C ASP A 63 4.92 14.21 6.81
N GLN A 64 6.21 13.91 6.82
CA GLN A 64 7.06 13.89 8.03
C GLN A 64 6.60 12.88 9.09
N LYS A 65 5.95 11.79 8.69
CA LYS A 65 5.61 10.66 9.57
C LYS A 65 6.59 9.51 9.42
N LEU A 66 7.00 8.98 10.57
CA LEU A 66 7.84 7.81 10.74
C LEU A 66 6.97 6.66 11.25
N ALA A 67 6.97 5.54 10.53
CA ALA A 67 6.42 4.28 10.98
C ALA A 67 7.54 3.25 11.15
N ILE A 68 7.52 2.52 12.27
CA ILE A 68 8.49 1.48 12.57
C ILE A 68 7.76 0.17 12.87
N GLN A 69 7.96 -0.80 11.99
CA GLN A 69 7.46 -2.16 12.19
C GLN A 69 8.46 -2.93 13.04
N THR A 70 8.07 -3.30 14.26
CA THR A 70 8.92 -4.06 15.20
C THR A 70 8.55 -5.54 15.26
N GLY A 71 7.39 -5.92 14.70
CA GLY A 71 6.85 -7.27 14.75
C GLY A 71 6.10 -7.63 16.04
N CYS A 72 6.21 -6.82 17.10
CA CYS A 72 5.34 -6.84 18.29
C CYS A 72 4.35 -5.67 18.27
N ASN A 73 4.66 -4.54 18.92
CA ASN A 73 3.91 -3.29 18.78
C ASN A 73 4.63 -2.36 17.80
N ASN A 74 3.93 -1.99 16.72
CA ASN A 74 4.46 -1.00 15.79
C ASN A 74 4.54 0.38 16.47
N GLN A 75 5.58 1.14 16.14
CA GLN A 75 5.84 2.46 16.68
C GLN A 75 5.62 3.53 15.61
N GLY A 76 5.09 4.68 16.01
CA GLY A 76 4.86 5.81 15.12
C GLY A 76 5.26 7.14 15.74
N GLY A 77 5.68 8.09 14.90
CA GLY A 77 6.03 9.46 15.32
C GLY A 77 6.22 10.37 14.13
N THR A 78 6.73 11.57 14.37
CA THR A 78 7.18 12.47 13.29
C THR A 78 8.69 12.39 13.11
N TRP A 79 9.16 12.80 11.93
CA TRP A 79 10.59 12.88 11.62
C TRP A 79 10.93 14.12 10.80
N ALA A 80 12.15 14.61 10.94
CA ALA A 80 12.74 15.65 10.11
C ALA A 80 14.24 15.38 9.91
N VAL A 81 14.84 16.06 8.94
CA VAL A 81 16.30 16.07 8.73
C VAL A 81 16.86 17.41 9.17
N GLU A 82 17.76 17.37 10.15
CA GLU A 82 18.56 18.53 10.59
C GLU A 82 20.04 18.24 10.34
N GLY A 83 20.55 18.66 9.18
CA GLY A 83 21.91 18.36 8.75
C GLY A 83 22.07 16.86 8.45
N ASN A 84 22.95 16.18 9.18
CA ASN A 84 23.16 14.73 9.06
C ASN A 84 22.45 13.91 10.15
N LYS A 85 21.37 14.46 10.72
CA LYS A 85 20.61 13.82 11.80
C LYS A 85 19.14 13.66 11.43
N ILE A 86 18.58 12.49 11.72
CA ILE A 86 17.15 12.24 11.74
C ILE A 86 16.65 12.68 13.12
N VAL A 87 15.78 13.68 13.16
CA VAL A 87 15.15 14.15 14.38
C VAL A 87 13.77 13.55 14.47
N THR A 88 13.48 12.85 15.57
CA THR A 88 12.23 12.13 15.78
C THR A 88 11.47 12.65 16.98
N SER A 89 10.13 12.61 16.92
CA SER A 89 9.28 12.87 18.09
C SER A 89 9.33 11.69 19.08
N PRO A 90 8.73 11.84 20.27
CA PRO A 90 8.36 10.68 21.07
C PRO A 90 7.55 9.70 20.21
N LEU A 91 7.92 8.43 20.28
CA LEU A 91 7.21 7.36 19.57
C LEU A 91 6.02 6.89 20.39
N VAL A 92 4.90 6.66 19.70
CA VAL A 92 3.70 6.04 20.26
C VAL A 92 3.56 4.61 19.77
N SER A 93 3.15 3.71 20.66
CA SER A 93 2.87 2.29 20.36
C SER A 93 1.76 1.74 21.25
N THR A 94 1.25 0.56 20.89
CA THR A 94 0.37 -0.24 21.75
C THR A 94 1.18 -0.99 22.81
N MET A 95 0.50 -1.57 23.82
CA MET A 95 1.13 -2.36 24.90
C MET A 95 0.74 -3.84 24.83
N MET A 96 0.81 -4.46 23.66
CA MET A 96 0.59 -5.89 23.47
C MET A 96 1.84 -6.68 23.89
N ALA A 97 1.65 -7.81 24.57
CA ALA A 97 2.74 -8.75 24.86
C ALA A 97 2.96 -9.70 23.68
N CYS A 98 4.23 -9.96 23.34
CA CYS A 98 4.63 -10.88 22.27
C CYS A 98 5.79 -11.77 22.74
N ALA A 99 6.33 -12.58 21.83
CA ALA A 99 7.57 -13.32 22.08
C ALA A 99 8.73 -12.36 22.47
N ASP A 100 9.63 -12.84 23.33
CA ASP A 100 10.69 -12.04 23.94
C ASP A 100 11.63 -11.38 22.93
N ASP A 101 11.92 -12.06 21.82
CA ASP A 101 12.74 -11.56 20.72
C ASP A 101 12.12 -10.29 20.08
N LEU A 102 10.80 -10.30 19.87
CA LEU A 102 10.07 -9.19 19.29
C LEU A 102 9.92 -8.02 20.27
N MET A 103 9.72 -8.30 21.56
CA MET A 103 9.70 -7.25 22.59
C MET A 103 11.09 -6.62 22.78
N GLN A 104 12.18 -7.39 22.68
CA GLN A 104 13.54 -6.83 22.69
C GLN A 104 13.79 -5.95 21.47
N GLN A 105 13.33 -6.38 20.29
CA GLN A 105 13.41 -5.59 19.07
C GLN A 105 12.61 -4.28 19.17
N GLU A 106 11.42 -4.31 19.78
CA GLU A 106 10.62 -3.12 20.05
C GLU A 106 11.34 -2.13 20.97
N ARG A 107 11.96 -2.61 22.06
CA ARG A 107 12.75 -1.77 22.97
C ARG A 107 13.97 -1.17 22.27
N LEU A 108 14.69 -1.97 21.48
CA LEU A 108 15.82 -1.50 20.68
C LEU A 108 15.41 -0.35 19.76
N SER A 109 14.26 -0.48 19.07
CA SER A 109 13.72 0.58 18.21
C SER A 109 13.44 1.86 18.99
N ALA A 110 12.80 1.75 20.16
CA ALA A 110 12.51 2.91 21.00
C ALA A 110 13.80 3.59 21.52
N ASP A 111 14.80 2.81 21.92
CA ASP A 111 16.09 3.32 22.39
C ASP A 111 16.84 4.12 21.31
N ILE A 112 16.75 3.67 20.06
CA ILE A 112 17.41 4.34 18.92
C ILE A 112 16.63 5.57 18.45
N PHE A 113 15.29 5.50 18.41
CA PHE A 113 14.47 6.47 17.66
C PHE A 113 13.48 7.28 18.50
N SER A 114 13.18 6.97 19.75
CA SER A 114 12.17 7.75 20.50
C SER A 114 12.77 9.03 21.07
N GLU A 115 12.32 10.19 20.57
CA GLU A 115 12.77 11.52 21.01
C GLU A 115 14.30 11.70 20.88
N LYS A 116 14.84 11.37 19.70
CA LYS A 116 16.29 11.39 19.44
C LYS A 116 16.67 12.29 18.26
N LYS A 117 17.94 12.70 18.25
CA LYS A 117 18.61 13.26 17.08
C LYS A 117 19.67 12.25 16.61
N VAL A 118 19.28 11.39 15.68
CA VAL A 118 20.03 10.20 15.27
C VAL A 118 20.95 10.53 14.10
N PRO A 119 22.29 10.54 14.27
CA PRO A 119 23.21 10.69 13.14
C PRO A 119 23.02 9.55 12.14
N PHE A 120 22.99 9.89 10.85
CA PHE A 120 22.81 8.91 9.79
C PHE A 120 23.70 9.16 8.58
N GLU A 121 23.96 8.09 7.85
CA GLU A 121 24.65 8.07 6.57
C GLU A 121 23.86 7.18 5.60
N ILE A 122 23.66 7.65 4.37
CA ILE A 122 23.09 6.85 3.28
C ILE A 122 24.17 6.61 2.25
N SER A 123 24.38 5.35 1.89
CA SER A 123 25.31 4.94 0.84
C SER A 123 24.65 3.96 -0.10
N THR A 124 25.26 3.74 -1.27
CA THR A 124 24.85 2.69 -2.20
C THR A 124 26.02 1.74 -2.39
N VAL A 125 25.82 0.47 -2.08
CA VAL A 125 26.85 -0.58 -2.21
C VAL A 125 26.29 -1.64 -3.16
N ASN A 126 26.96 -1.86 -4.30
CA ASN A 126 26.52 -2.82 -5.32
C ASN A 126 25.06 -2.64 -5.77
N GLY A 127 24.59 -1.39 -5.87
CA GLY A 127 23.21 -1.06 -6.26
C GLY A 127 22.17 -1.22 -5.13
N GLN A 128 22.57 -1.67 -3.95
CA GLN A 128 21.73 -1.75 -2.76
C GLN A 128 21.88 -0.47 -1.93
N ALA A 129 20.77 0.21 -1.62
CA ALA A 129 20.78 1.35 -0.71
C ALA A 129 21.01 0.86 0.73
N ILE A 130 21.91 1.53 1.45
CA ILE A 130 22.29 1.23 2.82
C ILE A 130 22.13 2.49 3.67
N LEU A 131 21.28 2.40 4.70
CA LEU A 131 21.15 3.42 5.73
C LEU A 131 21.91 2.93 6.96
N THR A 132 22.85 3.73 7.44
CA THR A 132 23.53 3.50 8.73
C THR A 132 23.11 4.60 9.69
N VAL A 133 22.58 4.23 10.84
CA VAL A 133 22.26 5.16 11.93
C VAL A 133 23.17 4.89 13.12
N THR A 134 23.49 5.91 13.89
CA THR A 134 24.31 5.78 15.11
C THR A 134 23.45 6.09 16.33
N ASP A 135 23.37 5.16 17.28
CA ASP A 135 22.60 5.37 18.52
C ASP A 135 23.31 6.33 19.49
N SER A 136 22.67 6.63 20.62
CA SER A 136 23.26 7.52 21.64
C SER A 136 24.50 6.96 22.34
N LYS A 137 24.78 5.65 22.19
CA LYS A 137 25.96 4.97 22.74
C LYS A 137 27.10 4.92 21.72
N GLY A 138 26.90 5.44 20.50
CA GLY A 138 27.87 5.37 19.42
C GLY A 138 27.83 4.06 18.63
N GLN A 139 26.87 3.17 18.90
CA GLN A 139 26.69 1.92 18.16
C GLN A 139 26.08 2.21 16.78
N LYS A 140 26.69 1.64 15.74
CA LYS A 140 26.17 1.72 14.37
C LYS A 140 25.15 0.60 14.11
N HIS A 141 24.01 0.98 13.55
CA HIS A 141 22.94 0.09 13.12
C HIS A 141 22.73 0.21 11.62
N VAL A 142 22.82 -0.91 10.91
CA VAL A 142 22.78 -0.95 9.44
C VAL A 142 21.44 -1.47 8.96
N PHE A 143 20.87 -0.76 7.98
CA PHE A 143 19.61 -1.08 7.33
C PHE A 143 19.80 -1.16 5.82
N THR A 144 19.17 -2.14 5.17
CA THR A 144 19.11 -2.23 3.71
C THR A 144 17.80 -1.62 3.21
N GLY A 145 17.89 -0.69 2.27
CA GLY A 145 16.75 -0.04 1.64
C GLY A 145 16.19 -0.86 0.49
N ALA A 146 14.99 -1.39 0.63
CA ALA A 146 14.19 -1.81 -0.51
C ALA A 146 13.46 -0.58 -1.03
N LYS A 147 13.63 -0.22 -2.32
CA LYS A 147 12.88 0.92 -2.89
C LYS A 147 11.41 0.73 -2.55
N VAL A 148 10.78 1.78 -2.01
CA VAL A 148 9.32 1.87 -1.96
C VAL A 148 8.87 1.98 -3.40
N THR A 149 8.77 0.82 -4.04
CA THR A 149 8.02 0.70 -5.25
C THR A 149 6.59 0.88 -4.79
N ASN A 150 6.01 2.05 -5.08
CA ASN A 150 4.58 2.28 -4.91
C ASN A 150 3.75 1.16 -5.58
N SER A 151 4.36 0.32 -6.44
CA SER A 151 3.89 -0.99 -6.88
C SER A 151 3.14 -1.77 -5.80
N ASN A 152 3.69 -1.99 -4.59
CA ASN A 152 3.00 -2.82 -3.59
C ASN A 152 1.69 -2.18 -3.12
N VAL A 153 1.66 -0.85 -2.98
CA VAL A 153 0.40 -0.15 -2.65
C VAL A 153 -0.53 -0.20 -3.85
N LEU A 154 -0.04 -0.01 -5.08
CA LEU A 154 -0.85 -0.11 -6.28
C LEU A 154 -1.48 -1.50 -6.46
N THR A 155 -0.76 -2.58 -6.12
CA THR A 155 -1.24 -3.97 -6.21
C THR A 155 -2.08 -4.41 -5.02
N ASN A 156 -1.87 -3.83 -3.83
CA ASN A 156 -2.64 -4.19 -2.63
C ASN A 156 -4.07 -3.68 -2.67
N TYR A 157 -4.40 -2.74 -3.56
CA TYR A 157 -5.71 -2.12 -3.65
C TYR A 157 -6.25 -2.18 -5.09
N THR A 158 -7.56 -2.29 -5.22
CA THR A 158 -8.28 -1.90 -6.44
C THR A 158 -8.67 -0.43 -6.33
N TRP A 159 -8.48 0.35 -7.38
CA TRP A 159 -8.65 1.80 -7.35
C TRP A 159 -9.89 2.20 -8.14
N SER A 160 -10.84 2.87 -7.50
CA SER A 160 -12.14 3.23 -8.10
C SER A 160 -12.26 4.73 -8.27
N TYR A 161 -12.70 5.16 -9.45
CA TYR A 161 -13.07 6.55 -9.76
C TYR A 161 -14.48 6.57 -10.35
N GLN A 162 -15.34 7.45 -9.87
CA GLN A 162 -16.72 7.58 -10.34
C GLN A 162 -16.88 8.84 -11.20
N PRO A 163 -17.00 8.72 -12.53
CA PRO A 163 -17.39 9.84 -13.38
C PRO A 163 -18.81 10.32 -13.06
N ALA A 164 -19.06 11.62 -13.23
CA ALA A 164 -20.33 12.25 -12.88
C ALA A 164 -21.53 11.74 -13.71
N ASP A 165 -21.27 11.38 -14.98
CA ASP A 165 -22.32 11.05 -15.95
C ASP A 165 -22.66 9.55 -16.01
N THR A 166 -22.06 8.74 -15.14
CA THR A 166 -22.26 7.28 -15.13
C THR A 166 -22.59 6.78 -13.74
N LYS A 167 -23.22 5.61 -13.66
CA LYS A 167 -23.49 4.91 -12.39
C LYS A 167 -22.47 3.80 -12.08
N ARG A 168 -21.56 3.52 -13.02
CA ARG A 168 -20.54 2.47 -12.90
C ARG A 168 -19.18 3.13 -12.86
N PRO A 169 -18.35 2.87 -11.83
CA PRO A 169 -17.04 3.48 -11.73
C PRO A 169 -16.06 2.89 -12.76
N ILE A 170 -14.98 3.62 -12.98
CA ILE A 170 -13.76 3.09 -13.59
C ILE A 170 -12.95 2.43 -12.46
N VAL A 171 -12.60 1.16 -12.63
CA VAL A 171 -11.81 0.41 -11.63
C VAL A 171 -10.48 -0.02 -12.23
N LEU A 172 -9.38 0.37 -11.59
CA LEU A 172 -8.02 -0.03 -11.92
C LEU A 172 -7.57 -1.16 -11.01
N SER A 173 -7.04 -2.22 -11.59
CA SER A 173 -6.41 -3.32 -10.87
C SER A 173 -5.00 -3.54 -11.43
N PHE A 174 -4.00 -3.15 -10.64
CA PHE A 174 -2.60 -3.40 -10.92
C PHE A 174 -2.26 -4.81 -10.46
N LEU A 175 -1.95 -5.71 -11.40
CA LEU A 175 -1.71 -7.11 -11.13
C LEU A 175 -0.21 -7.40 -11.07
N ALA A 176 0.18 -8.38 -10.27
CA ALA A 176 1.58 -8.75 -10.01
C ALA A 176 2.34 -9.31 -11.24
N ASN A 177 1.65 -9.63 -12.34
CA ASN A 177 2.23 -10.06 -13.61
C ASN A 177 2.38 -8.91 -14.62
N ASP A 178 2.68 -7.70 -14.14
CA ASP A 178 2.85 -6.47 -14.92
C ASP A 178 1.65 -6.11 -15.82
N ARG A 179 0.44 -6.58 -15.47
CA ARG A 179 -0.82 -6.31 -16.18
C ARG A 179 -1.71 -5.36 -15.40
N LEU A 180 -2.20 -4.33 -16.08
CA LEU A 180 -3.21 -3.41 -15.57
C LEU A 180 -4.54 -3.75 -16.25
N SER A 181 -5.51 -4.17 -15.43
CA SER A 181 -6.89 -4.36 -15.84
C SER A 181 -7.71 -3.12 -15.48
N VAL A 182 -8.49 -2.63 -16.44
CA VAL A 182 -9.29 -1.42 -16.33
C VAL A 182 -10.73 -1.77 -16.65
N ASP A 183 -11.56 -1.88 -15.62
CA ASP A 183 -13.00 -2.03 -15.78
C ASP A 183 -13.62 -0.65 -16.05
N THR A 184 -14.30 -0.52 -17.17
CA THR A 184 -14.97 0.74 -17.55
C THR A 184 -16.49 0.65 -17.41
N GLY A 185 -17.01 -0.45 -16.87
CA GLY A 185 -18.45 -0.72 -16.75
C GLY A 185 -19.13 -1.18 -18.06
N CYS A 186 -18.48 -1.04 -19.21
CA CYS A 186 -18.92 -1.59 -20.50
C CYS A 186 -17.97 -2.67 -20.99
N ASN A 187 -16.78 -2.27 -21.46
CA ASN A 187 -15.70 -3.17 -21.83
C ASN A 187 -14.58 -3.15 -20.78
N ARG A 188 -13.65 -4.09 -20.89
CA ARG A 188 -12.46 -4.14 -20.04
C ARG A 188 -11.21 -3.90 -20.87
N LEU A 189 -10.52 -2.80 -20.59
CA LEU A 189 -9.22 -2.48 -21.17
C LEU A 189 -8.13 -3.21 -20.38
N ASN A 190 -7.17 -3.78 -21.10
CA ASN A 190 -5.99 -4.43 -20.55
C ASN A 190 -4.75 -3.80 -21.17
N THR A 191 -3.78 -3.44 -20.34
CA THR A 191 -2.48 -2.94 -20.78
C THR A 191 -1.39 -3.49 -19.85
N SER A 192 -0.13 -3.40 -20.26
CA SER A 192 0.98 -3.62 -19.33
C SER A 192 1.17 -2.39 -18.45
N TRP A 193 1.74 -2.57 -17.27
CA TRP A 193 2.18 -1.46 -16.43
C TRP A 193 3.52 -1.79 -15.75
N LYS A 194 4.25 -0.75 -15.41
CA LYS A 194 5.42 -0.79 -14.52
C LYS A 194 5.67 0.60 -13.98
N ILE A 195 6.49 0.70 -12.94
CA ILE A 195 7.00 1.98 -12.47
C ILE A 195 8.35 2.25 -13.12
N GLU A 196 8.46 3.33 -13.89
CA GLU A 196 9.69 3.81 -14.50
C GLU A 196 9.91 5.28 -14.15
N ASN A 197 11.08 5.61 -13.60
CA ASN A 197 11.44 6.98 -13.23
C ASN A 197 10.41 7.67 -12.31
N GLY A 198 9.76 6.91 -11.42
CA GLY A 198 8.73 7.43 -10.53
C GLY A 198 7.37 7.70 -11.20
N LEU A 199 7.16 7.25 -12.43
CA LEU A 199 5.91 7.36 -13.18
C LEU A 199 5.33 5.98 -13.43
N ILE A 200 4.00 5.88 -13.55
CA ILE A 200 3.36 4.67 -14.09
C ILE A 200 3.55 4.70 -15.60
N ALA A 201 4.33 3.75 -16.12
CA ALA A 201 4.51 3.54 -17.55
C ALA A 201 3.56 2.42 -18.00
N THR A 202 2.66 2.74 -18.92
CA THR A 202 1.72 1.79 -19.50
C THR A 202 2.10 1.41 -20.93
N GLY A 203 1.68 0.21 -21.36
CA GLY A 203 1.89 -0.27 -22.72
C GLY A 203 0.71 0.00 -23.65
N ASP A 204 0.79 -0.64 -24.83
CA ASP A 204 -0.35 -0.73 -25.73
C ASP A 204 -1.52 -1.47 -25.04
N GLY A 205 -2.73 -0.96 -25.28
CA GLY A 205 -3.95 -1.45 -24.65
C GLY A 205 -4.79 -2.30 -25.61
N ALA A 206 -5.43 -3.33 -25.08
CA ALA A 206 -6.43 -4.15 -25.76
C ALA A 206 -7.76 -4.13 -24.99
N SER A 207 -8.87 -3.96 -25.68
CA SER A 207 -10.23 -3.96 -25.12
C SER A 207 -11.16 -4.77 -26.02
N THR A 208 -12.28 -5.21 -25.48
CA THR A 208 -13.41 -5.73 -26.27
C THR A 208 -14.20 -4.58 -26.90
N MET A 209 -15.03 -4.87 -27.90
CA MET A 209 -15.86 -3.86 -28.60
C MET A 209 -17.35 -4.11 -28.40
N MET A 210 -17.78 -4.35 -27.16
CA MET A 210 -19.20 -4.44 -26.83
C MET A 210 -19.83 -3.04 -26.90
N ALA A 211 -21.02 -2.94 -27.48
CA ALA A 211 -21.78 -1.70 -27.49
C ALA A 211 -22.57 -1.55 -26.18
N CYS A 212 -22.52 -0.36 -25.59
CA CYS A 212 -23.26 -0.01 -24.37
C CYS A 212 -23.90 1.38 -24.51
N GLU A 213 -24.50 1.90 -23.43
CA GLU A 213 -25.01 3.26 -23.39
C GLU A 213 -23.93 4.30 -23.75
N PRO A 214 -24.28 5.39 -24.45
CA PRO A 214 -23.31 6.40 -24.91
C PRO A 214 -22.39 6.94 -23.81
N ALA A 215 -22.91 7.12 -22.59
CA ALA A 215 -22.12 7.60 -21.46
C ALA A 215 -21.02 6.61 -21.04
N LEU A 216 -21.30 5.30 -21.07
CA LEU A 216 -20.30 4.27 -20.77
C LEU A 216 -19.27 4.11 -21.89
N MET A 217 -19.66 4.28 -23.15
CA MET A 217 -18.70 4.31 -24.27
C MET A 217 -17.77 5.54 -24.18
N ALA A 218 -18.30 6.70 -23.77
CA ALA A 218 -17.48 7.89 -23.52
C ALA A 218 -16.52 7.68 -22.33
N GLN A 219 -16.99 7.04 -21.26
CA GLN A 219 -16.16 6.63 -20.12
C GLN A 219 -15.04 5.67 -20.54
N GLU A 220 -15.33 4.67 -21.39
CA GLU A 220 -14.31 3.76 -21.91
C GLU A 220 -13.25 4.51 -22.72
N LYS A 221 -13.67 5.41 -23.61
CA LYS A 221 -12.75 6.25 -24.39
C LYS A 221 -11.86 7.08 -23.47
N PHE A 222 -12.44 7.73 -22.46
CA PHE A 222 -11.70 8.49 -21.47
C PHE A 222 -10.65 7.64 -20.74
N ALA A 223 -11.02 6.44 -20.28
CA ALA A 223 -10.08 5.53 -19.62
C ALA A 223 -8.93 5.10 -20.56
N GLY A 224 -9.25 4.86 -21.84
CA GLY A 224 -8.26 4.58 -22.88
C GLY A 224 -7.28 5.74 -23.08
N ASP A 225 -7.77 6.97 -23.24
CA ASP A 225 -6.95 8.17 -23.42
C ASP A 225 -6.07 8.46 -22.19
N LEU A 226 -6.59 8.18 -20.99
CA LEU A 226 -5.87 8.35 -19.73
C LEU A 226 -4.69 7.38 -19.62
N LEU A 227 -4.85 6.12 -20.04
CA LEU A 227 -3.97 5.01 -19.67
C LEU A 227 -3.20 4.37 -20.83
N LYS A 228 -3.54 4.59 -22.11
CA LYS A 228 -2.91 3.84 -23.21
C LYS A 228 -1.54 4.42 -23.60
N LYS A 229 -0.48 3.63 -23.42
CA LYS A 229 0.89 3.92 -23.85
C LYS A 229 1.41 5.28 -23.39
N ARG A 230 1.41 5.51 -22.07
CA ARG A 230 1.79 6.79 -21.47
C ARG A 230 2.75 6.60 -20.29
N GLN A 231 3.48 7.67 -19.98
CA GLN A 231 4.10 7.86 -18.68
C GLN A 231 3.20 8.80 -17.86
N ILE A 232 2.76 8.33 -16.71
CA ILE A 232 1.70 8.96 -15.93
C ILE A 232 2.28 9.33 -14.56
N ALA A 233 2.26 10.63 -14.27
CA ALA A 233 2.56 11.12 -12.92
C ALA A 233 1.45 10.68 -11.97
N PHE A 234 1.86 10.19 -10.81
CA PHE A 234 0.93 9.70 -9.82
C PHE A 234 1.39 10.02 -8.39
N GLU A 235 0.41 10.17 -7.51
CA GLU A 235 0.61 10.40 -6.07
C GLU A 235 -0.25 9.38 -5.33
N VAL A 236 0.32 8.72 -4.32
CA VAL A 236 -0.41 7.77 -3.46
C VAL A 236 -0.41 8.30 -2.03
N ASN A 237 -1.60 8.37 -1.43
CA ASN A 237 -1.77 8.62 0.00
C ASN A 237 -2.38 7.38 0.64
N ALA A 238 -1.56 6.65 1.39
CA ALA A 238 -1.96 5.45 2.12
C ALA A 238 -2.04 5.67 3.64
N THR A 239 -2.18 6.92 4.10
CA THR A 239 -2.26 7.22 5.54
C THR A 239 -3.52 6.64 6.19
N ASN A 240 -4.59 6.46 5.43
CA ASN A 240 -5.79 5.71 5.82
C ASN A 240 -5.84 4.39 5.02
N PRO A 241 -5.47 3.24 5.61
CA PRO A 241 -5.49 1.95 4.92
C PRO A 241 -6.88 1.49 4.46
N GLU A 242 -7.96 1.98 5.07
CA GLU A 242 -9.32 1.60 4.67
C GLU A 242 -9.78 2.34 3.41
N GLN A 243 -9.24 3.53 3.16
CA GLN A 243 -9.61 4.39 2.02
C GLN A 243 -8.39 5.18 1.54
N PRO A 244 -7.32 4.53 1.04
CA PRO A 244 -6.20 5.25 0.47
C PRO A 244 -6.61 5.93 -0.83
N THR A 245 -5.85 6.93 -1.26
CA THR A 245 -6.10 7.62 -2.52
C THR A 245 -4.93 7.47 -3.48
N LEU A 246 -5.26 7.31 -4.76
CA LEU A 246 -4.34 7.35 -5.88
C LEU A 246 -4.77 8.50 -6.79
N VAL A 247 -3.88 9.46 -7.00
CA VAL A 247 -4.11 10.56 -7.92
C VAL A 247 -3.28 10.31 -9.17
N ILE A 248 -3.90 10.35 -10.35
CA ILE A 248 -3.23 10.27 -11.65
C ILE A 248 -3.58 11.47 -12.52
N ALA A 249 -2.65 11.87 -13.40
CA ALA A 249 -2.85 13.00 -14.31
C ALA A 249 -3.07 12.58 -15.77
N ASP A 250 -3.98 13.26 -16.47
CA ASP A 250 -4.11 13.12 -17.93
C ASP A 250 -2.95 13.82 -18.68
N ALA A 251 -3.02 13.83 -20.02
CA ALA A 251 -1.99 14.47 -20.85
C ALA A 251 -1.97 16.00 -20.75
N LYS A 252 -3.03 16.60 -20.20
CA LYS A 252 -3.17 18.06 -19.98
C LYS A 252 -2.79 18.45 -18.55
N GLY A 253 -2.46 17.49 -17.69
CA GLY A 253 -2.16 17.72 -16.28
C GLY A 253 -3.39 17.75 -15.36
N GLN A 254 -4.59 17.48 -15.88
CA GLN A 254 -5.80 17.36 -15.06
C GLN A 254 -5.67 16.13 -14.15
N LYS A 255 -5.87 16.33 -12.84
CA LYS A 255 -5.76 15.28 -11.82
C LYS A 255 -7.10 14.57 -11.62
N TYR A 256 -7.04 13.25 -11.42
CA TYR A 256 -8.15 12.37 -11.13
C TYR A 256 -7.83 11.53 -9.89
N THR A 257 -8.70 11.58 -8.89
CA THR A 257 -8.51 10.89 -7.62
C THR A 257 -9.33 9.60 -7.59
N PHE A 258 -8.63 8.48 -7.43
CA PHE A 258 -9.21 7.17 -7.22
C PHE A 258 -9.15 6.82 -5.73
N VAL A 259 -10.18 6.13 -5.26
CA VAL A 259 -10.26 5.60 -3.90
C VAL A 259 -9.93 4.11 -3.93
N GLY A 260 -8.98 3.70 -3.09
CA GLY A 260 -8.56 2.31 -2.99
C GLY A 260 -9.48 1.48 -2.10
N LYS A 261 -9.77 0.26 -2.52
CA LYS A 261 -10.32 -0.82 -1.70
C LYS A 261 -9.30 -1.93 -1.61
N MET A 262 -8.98 -2.39 -0.41
CA MET A 262 -7.98 -3.43 -0.20
C MET A 262 -8.39 -4.72 -0.93
N THR A 263 -7.41 -5.34 -1.59
CA THR A 263 -7.56 -6.66 -2.20
C THR A 263 -7.67 -7.73 -1.12
N PRO A 264 -8.36 -8.85 -1.39
CA PRO A 264 -8.40 -9.98 -0.45
C PRO A 264 -7.02 -10.49 -0.05
N GLU A 265 -6.08 -10.57 -1.00
CA GLU A 265 -4.69 -10.99 -0.76
C GLU A 265 -4.00 -10.08 0.26
N ALA A 266 -4.15 -8.77 0.12
CA ALA A 266 -3.59 -7.80 1.05
C ALA A 266 -4.30 -7.83 2.42
N LYS A 267 -5.63 -7.99 2.42
CA LYS A 267 -6.47 -8.04 3.63
C LYS A 267 -6.15 -9.25 4.49
N TYR A 268 -6.03 -10.43 3.88
CA TYR A 268 -5.80 -11.69 4.60
C TYR A 268 -4.33 -12.08 4.71
N GLN A 269 -3.43 -11.40 3.98
CA GLN A 269 -1.98 -11.64 3.99
C GLN A 269 -1.63 -13.12 3.72
N SER A 270 -2.40 -13.74 2.84
CA SER A 270 -2.25 -15.12 2.39
C SER A 270 -2.60 -15.21 0.90
N GLU A 271 -2.07 -16.25 0.24
CA GLU A 271 -2.39 -16.52 -1.16
C GLU A 271 -3.79 -17.11 -1.28
N GLY A 272 -4.60 -16.57 -2.18
CA GLY A 272 -5.95 -17.05 -2.44
C GLY A 272 -5.96 -18.38 -3.18
N LYS A 273 -6.35 -19.46 -2.49
CA LYS A 273 -6.54 -20.79 -3.07
C LYS A 273 -7.86 -20.84 -3.84
N THR A 274 -7.82 -21.33 -5.07
CA THR A 274 -9.06 -21.48 -5.87
C THR A 274 -9.83 -22.70 -5.38
N VAL A 275 -11.08 -22.51 -4.96
CA VAL A 275 -11.98 -23.58 -4.51
C VAL A 275 -13.32 -23.43 -5.23
N PHE A 276 -13.97 -24.55 -5.55
CA PHE A 276 -15.31 -24.55 -6.10
C PHE A 276 -16.30 -25.12 -5.09
N LEU A 277 -17.37 -24.37 -4.83
CA LEU A 277 -18.42 -24.74 -3.89
C LEU A 277 -19.75 -24.82 -4.63
N GLU A 278 -20.42 -25.96 -4.54
CA GLU A 278 -21.85 -26.02 -4.84
C GLU A 278 -22.61 -25.59 -3.59
N ILE A 279 -23.57 -24.67 -3.76
CA ILE A 279 -24.36 -24.08 -2.69
C ILE A 279 -25.82 -24.48 -2.89
N SER A 280 -26.42 -25.02 -1.83
CA SER A 280 -27.82 -25.45 -1.81
C SER A 280 -28.77 -24.25 -1.78
N PRO A 281 -29.96 -24.34 -2.40
CA PRO A 281 -31.04 -23.38 -2.19
C PRO A 281 -31.54 -23.35 -0.74
N GLU A 282 -31.30 -24.42 0.02
CA GLU A 282 -31.74 -24.54 1.41
C GLU A 282 -30.63 -24.17 2.39
N THR A 283 -31.00 -23.40 3.40
CA THR A 283 -30.16 -23.12 4.57
C THR A 283 -30.59 -23.98 5.76
N LYS A 284 -29.73 -24.08 6.77
CA LYS A 284 -30.02 -24.78 8.02
C LYS A 284 -29.62 -23.95 9.22
N SER A 285 -30.38 -24.09 10.32
CA SER A 285 -29.97 -23.55 11.61
C SER A 285 -28.65 -24.18 12.06
N CYS A 286 -27.75 -23.34 12.55
CA CYS A 286 -26.42 -23.72 13.01
C CYS A 286 -25.99 -22.81 14.16
N THR A 287 -25.00 -23.24 14.93
CA THR A 287 -24.45 -22.43 16.04
C THR A 287 -22.96 -22.26 15.83
N GLY A 288 -22.52 -21.00 15.73
CA GLY A 288 -21.11 -20.59 15.80
C GLY A 288 -20.89 -19.82 17.10
N VAL A 289 -20.40 -18.58 17.02
CA VAL A 289 -20.41 -17.61 18.13
C VAL A 289 -21.82 -17.43 18.74
N ALA A 290 -22.85 -17.48 17.87
CA ALA A 290 -24.26 -17.39 18.23
C ALA A 290 -25.10 -18.30 17.31
N PRO A 291 -26.36 -18.61 17.68
CA PRO A 291 -27.32 -19.24 16.78
C PRO A 291 -27.53 -18.39 15.52
N GLN A 292 -27.41 -19.02 14.36
CA GLN A 292 -27.52 -18.37 13.06
C GLN A 292 -28.06 -19.33 12.00
N THR A 293 -28.27 -18.83 10.78
CA THR A 293 -28.67 -19.62 9.62
C THR A 293 -27.46 -19.80 8.70
N CYS A 294 -27.03 -21.04 8.49
CA CYS A 294 -25.88 -21.37 7.64
C CYS A 294 -26.34 -21.85 6.25
N MET A 295 -25.56 -21.50 5.24
CA MET A 295 -25.67 -22.13 3.92
C MET A 295 -25.22 -23.59 3.99
N GLN A 296 -25.76 -24.44 3.13
CA GLN A 296 -25.24 -25.78 2.90
C GLN A 296 -24.35 -25.75 1.66
N VAL A 297 -23.11 -26.22 1.81
CA VAL A 297 -22.11 -26.25 0.73
C VAL A 297 -21.50 -27.63 0.58
N ARG A 298 -20.97 -27.92 -0.59
CA ARG A 298 -20.13 -29.09 -0.83
C ARG A 298 -19.03 -28.75 -1.83
N GLU A 299 -17.84 -29.32 -1.67
CA GLU A 299 -16.75 -29.03 -2.60
C GLU A 299 -16.96 -29.76 -3.93
N VAL A 300 -16.65 -29.05 -5.00
CA VAL A 300 -16.64 -29.56 -6.37
C VAL A 300 -15.22 -29.45 -6.91
N LYS A 301 -14.79 -30.43 -7.71
CA LYS A 301 -13.51 -30.34 -8.43
C LYS A 301 -13.75 -30.44 -9.92
N TYR A 302 -12.91 -29.72 -10.64
CA TYR A 302 -12.84 -29.71 -12.09
C TYR A 302 -11.46 -30.20 -12.52
N ASP A 303 -11.38 -30.87 -13.66
CA ASP A 303 -10.10 -31.15 -14.31
C ASP A 303 -9.58 -29.94 -15.09
N ASP A 304 -8.39 -30.10 -15.69
CA ASP A 304 -7.74 -29.07 -16.51
C ASP A 304 -8.52 -28.71 -17.78
N LYS A 305 -9.54 -29.50 -18.15
CA LYS A 305 -10.45 -29.23 -19.27
C LYS A 305 -11.74 -28.55 -18.82
N GLY A 306 -11.89 -28.25 -17.54
CA GLY A 306 -13.09 -27.64 -16.96
C GLY A 306 -14.26 -28.60 -16.82
N LEU A 307 -14.04 -29.91 -16.85
CA LEU A 307 -15.08 -30.91 -16.64
C LEU A 307 -15.20 -31.24 -15.14
N LYS A 308 -16.42 -31.27 -14.62
CA LYS A 308 -16.71 -31.64 -13.23
C LYS A 308 -16.34 -33.10 -13.01
N THR A 309 -15.28 -33.34 -12.22
CA THR A 309 -14.76 -34.68 -11.94
C THR A 309 -15.16 -35.22 -10.58
N TYR A 310 -15.53 -34.32 -9.65
CA TYR A 310 -15.87 -34.69 -8.28
C TYR A 310 -16.88 -33.72 -7.69
N ALA A 311 -17.81 -34.25 -6.90
CA ALA A 311 -18.60 -33.49 -5.95
C ALA A 311 -18.76 -34.32 -4.68
N ASP A 312 -18.56 -33.70 -3.53
CA ASP A 312 -18.83 -34.37 -2.26
C ASP A 312 -20.27 -34.88 -2.21
N LYS A 313 -20.44 -36.10 -1.70
CA LYS A 313 -21.78 -36.69 -1.57
C LYS A 313 -22.60 -36.01 -0.48
N ASN A 314 -21.93 -35.57 0.57
CA ASN A 314 -22.55 -34.97 1.75
C ASN A 314 -22.44 -33.45 1.70
N TRP A 315 -23.50 -32.80 2.17
CA TRP A 315 -23.52 -31.36 2.40
C TRP A 315 -22.90 -31.04 3.76
N SER A 316 -22.10 -29.98 3.79
CA SER A 316 -21.53 -29.40 5.01
C SER A 316 -22.17 -28.04 5.28
N LEU A 317 -22.21 -27.63 6.55
CA LEU A 317 -22.65 -26.28 6.91
C LEU A 317 -21.51 -25.29 6.68
N TYR A 318 -21.80 -24.19 6.00
CA TYR A 318 -20.88 -23.09 5.82
C TYR A 318 -21.12 -22.04 6.90
N TYR A 319 -20.16 -21.91 7.80
CA TYR A 319 -20.22 -20.99 8.94
C TYR A 319 -19.68 -19.63 8.53
N GLY A 320 -20.59 -18.68 8.30
CA GLY A 320 -20.26 -17.31 7.89
C GLY A 320 -20.83 -16.94 6.53
N GLN A 321 -20.22 -15.94 5.90
CA GLN A 321 -20.60 -15.44 4.57
C GLN A 321 -19.43 -15.59 3.60
N ILE A 322 -19.74 -15.69 2.31
CA ILE A 322 -18.75 -15.60 1.24
C ILE A 322 -18.78 -14.13 0.78
N GLU A 323 -17.66 -13.42 0.86
CA GLU A 323 -17.62 -12.00 0.49
C GLU A 323 -18.00 -11.83 -0.98
N GLY A 324 -18.99 -10.98 -1.27
CA GLY A 324 -19.47 -10.74 -2.64
C GLY A 324 -20.52 -11.74 -3.14
N PHE A 325 -20.94 -12.70 -2.33
CA PHE A 325 -22.02 -13.63 -2.65
C PHE A 325 -23.24 -13.40 -1.76
N GLU A 326 -24.42 -13.40 -2.37
CA GLU A 326 -25.71 -13.34 -1.67
C GLU A 326 -26.50 -14.62 -1.97
N HIS A 327 -26.94 -15.30 -0.92
CA HIS A 327 -27.69 -16.54 -1.06
C HIS A 327 -29.09 -16.29 -1.63
N ASN A 328 -29.50 -17.12 -2.58
CA ASN A 328 -30.84 -17.08 -3.14
C ASN A 328 -31.56 -18.43 -2.96
N PRO A 329 -32.69 -18.48 -2.23
CA PRO A 329 -33.41 -19.73 -1.98
C PRO A 329 -34.13 -20.31 -3.19
N GLN A 330 -34.14 -19.62 -4.33
CA GLN A 330 -34.72 -20.08 -5.60
C GLN A 330 -33.67 -20.69 -6.53
N GLN A 331 -32.41 -20.74 -6.11
CA GLN A 331 -31.30 -21.09 -6.98
C GLN A 331 -30.36 -22.07 -6.30
N ARG A 332 -29.86 -23.01 -7.10
CA ARG A 332 -28.67 -23.78 -6.79
C ARG A 332 -27.54 -23.22 -7.63
N VAL A 333 -26.39 -23.00 -7.03
CA VAL A 333 -25.25 -22.40 -7.73
C VAL A 333 -23.97 -23.17 -7.46
N ILE A 334 -23.07 -23.20 -8.43
CA ILE A 334 -21.66 -23.52 -8.22
C ILE A 334 -20.88 -22.22 -8.36
N VAL A 335 -20.14 -21.88 -7.31
CA VAL A 335 -19.28 -20.69 -7.27
C VAL A 335 -17.82 -21.11 -7.27
N ARG A 336 -16.97 -20.31 -7.91
CA ARG A 336 -15.53 -20.31 -7.70
C ARG A 336 -15.23 -19.22 -6.68
N VAL A 337 -14.52 -19.58 -5.63
CA VAL A 337 -14.06 -18.65 -4.59
C VAL A 337 -12.55 -18.64 -4.52
N LYS A 338 -12.00 -17.52 -4.05
CA LYS A 338 -10.65 -17.43 -3.51
C LYS A 338 -10.72 -17.62 -2.00
N ARG A 339 -10.14 -18.71 -1.51
CA ARG A 339 -10.06 -19.07 -0.10
C ARG A 339 -8.73 -18.59 0.49
N PHE A 340 -8.84 -17.86 1.59
CA PHE A 340 -7.72 -17.28 2.31
C PHE A 340 -7.64 -17.87 3.72
N ASP A 341 -6.43 -18.14 4.19
CA ASP A 341 -6.19 -18.54 5.57
C ASP A 341 -6.17 -17.27 6.46
N ILE A 342 -6.98 -17.24 7.51
CA ILE A 342 -7.01 -16.17 8.51
C ILE A 342 -5.99 -16.47 9.60
N LYS A 343 -5.03 -15.57 9.81
CA LYS A 343 -4.02 -15.72 10.87
C LYS A 343 -4.61 -15.30 12.23
N ASN A 344 -4.49 -16.17 13.23
CA ASN A 344 -4.99 -15.96 14.60
C ASN A 344 -6.49 -15.60 14.66
N PRO A 345 -7.39 -16.45 14.13
CA PRO A 345 -8.82 -16.21 14.27
C PRO A 345 -9.21 -16.21 15.76
N ALA A 346 -10.23 -15.42 16.11
CA ALA A 346 -10.86 -15.55 17.43
C ALA A 346 -11.40 -16.98 17.61
N ALA A 347 -11.49 -17.47 18.85
CA ALA A 347 -11.81 -18.87 19.14
C ALA A 347 -13.10 -19.38 18.46
N ASP A 348 -14.06 -18.49 18.21
CA ASP A 348 -15.37 -18.81 17.61
C ASP A 348 -15.51 -18.31 16.15
N GLN A 349 -14.43 -17.85 15.52
CA GLN A 349 -14.41 -17.43 14.12
C GLN A 349 -13.81 -18.50 13.21
N SER A 350 -14.25 -18.52 11.95
CA SER A 350 -13.67 -19.38 10.91
C SER A 350 -12.17 -19.08 10.75
N SER A 351 -11.36 -20.12 10.56
CA SER A 351 -9.95 -19.99 10.18
C SER A 351 -9.75 -19.66 8.70
N ILE A 352 -10.82 -19.62 7.93
CA ILE A 352 -10.83 -19.34 6.49
C ILE A 352 -11.78 -18.20 6.14
N ALA A 353 -11.42 -17.45 5.11
CA ALA A 353 -12.29 -16.48 4.45
C ALA A 353 -12.40 -16.81 2.96
N ASP A 354 -13.63 -16.92 2.45
CA ASP A 354 -13.87 -17.09 1.01
C ASP A 354 -14.39 -15.77 0.42
N VAL A 355 -13.80 -15.37 -0.69
CA VAL A 355 -14.24 -14.24 -1.52
C VAL A 355 -14.71 -14.78 -2.87
N LEU A 356 -15.90 -14.37 -3.30
CA LEU A 356 -16.45 -14.76 -4.58
C LEU A 356 -15.56 -14.28 -5.72
N ASP A 357 -15.11 -15.20 -6.57
CA ASP A 357 -14.41 -14.90 -7.80
C ASP A 357 -15.41 -14.86 -8.97
N MET A 358 -16.22 -15.92 -9.10
CA MET A 358 -17.32 -15.95 -10.07
C MET A 358 -18.37 -17.02 -9.77
N VAL A 359 -19.57 -16.85 -10.34
CA VAL A 359 -20.58 -17.91 -10.46
C VAL A 359 -20.26 -18.73 -11.71
N VAL A 360 -20.06 -20.03 -11.53
CA VAL A 360 -19.69 -20.98 -12.60
C VAL A 360 -20.93 -21.59 -13.23
N GLU A 361 -21.89 -21.97 -12.39
CA GLU A 361 -23.14 -22.59 -12.82
C GLU A 361 -24.28 -22.07 -11.94
N GLN A 362 -25.45 -21.89 -12.52
CA GLN A 362 -26.66 -21.50 -11.82
C GLN A 362 -27.85 -22.26 -12.39
N GLU A 363 -28.62 -22.88 -11.51
CA GLU A 363 -29.84 -23.61 -11.81
C GLU A 363 -30.99 -23.02 -11.00
N ILE A 364 -32.10 -22.68 -11.67
CA ILE A 364 -33.33 -22.25 -10.98
C ILE A 364 -34.03 -23.49 -10.45
N VAL A 365 -34.22 -23.53 -9.14
CA VAL A 365 -34.95 -24.62 -8.50
C VAL A 365 -36.42 -24.22 -8.42
N LYS A 366 -37.28 -24.94 -9.14
CA LYS A 366 -38.72 -24.80 -8.97
C LYS A 366 -39.08 -25.32 -7.58
N LYS A 367 -39.63 -24.45 -6.73
CA LYS A 367 -40.24 -24.91 -5.47
C LYS A 367 -41.34 -25.92 -5.83
N PRO A 368 -41.37 -27.11 -5.18
CA PRO A 368 -42.44 -28.07 -5.37
C PRO A 368 -43.80 -27.51 -4.97
#